data_AF-A0A9X4MMM7-F1
#
_entry.id   AF-A0A9X4MMM7-F1
#
_cell.length_a   1.000
_cell.length_b   1.000
_cell.length_c   1.000
_cell.angle_alpha   90.00
_cell.angle_beta   90.00
_cell.angle_gamma   90.00
#
_symmetry.space_group_name_H-M   'P 1'
#
loop_
_entity.id
_entity.type
_entity.pdbx_description
1 polymer ?
#
loop_
_entity_poly.entity_id
_entity_poly.type
_entity_poly.pdbx_seq_one_letter_code
_entity_poly.pdbx_strand_id
1 'polypeptide(L)'
;MSRRERFTPYEKEQACLDYINGNRSRSEICNCLHISTRTIQDWAAIYKKYGILGFTKKTKNRSYSKEFKMELVEKCISGEASSIDLGHQYDISSGLLRKWIRMYNANIELKDYNPKREVYMAKARRKTTIDERKEIVNYCIEHNRNYKETASLYDVSYSQVYSWVKKYDSDGEEGLVDKRGHHKLDDEVDELER
;
A
#
# COMPACT_ATOMS: atom_id res chain seq x y z
N MET A 1 -10.33 -0.68 -5.09
CA MET A 1 -11.36 -0.22 -4.13
C MET A 1 -11.16 1.27 -3.87
N SER A 2 -12.16 2.12 -4.17
CA SER A 2 -12.09 3.57 -3.93
C SER A 2 -12.24 3.84 -2.44
N ARG A 3 -11.36 4.66 -1.85
CA ARG A 3 -11.47 5.11 -0.46
C ARG A 3 -12.72 5.97 -0.36
N ARG A 4 -13.84 5.42 0.14
CA ARG A 4 -15.04 6.22 0.44
C ARG A 4 -14.71 7.13 1.62
N GLU A 5 -14.80 8.43 1.42
CA GLU A 5 -14.70 9.38 2.52
C GLU A 5 -16.02 9.40 3.28
N ARG A 6 -15.92 9.36 4.62
CA ARG A 6 -17.09 9.46 5.50
C ARG A 6 -17.72 10.85 5.51
N PHE A 7 -16.93 11.89 5.18
CA PHE A 7 -17.33 13.29 5.18
C PHE A 7 -16.79 13.99 3.94
N THR A 8 -17.63 14.81 3.32
CA THR A 8 -17.28 15.70 2.21
C THR A 8 -16.38 16.85 2.68
N PRO A 9 -15.63 17.50 1.77
CA PRO A 9 -14.85 18.69 2.10
C PRO A 9 -15.67 19.81 2.76
N TYR A 10 -16.91 20.01 2.30
CA TYR A 10 -17.82 21.04 2.84
C TYR A 10 -18.30 20.72 4.26
N GLU A 11 -18.63 19.46 4.54
CA GLU A 11 -18.99 19.04 5.91
C GLU A 11 -17.83 19.23 6.89
N LYS A 12 -16.60 18.96 6.44
CA LYS A 12 -15.38 19.20 7.23
C LYS A 12 -15.15 20.69 7.46
N GLU A 13 -15.34 21.51 6.43
CA GLU A 13 -15.23 22.97 6.53
C GLU A 13 -16.25 23.54 7.52
N GLN A 14 -17.52 23.17 7.42
CA GLN A 14 -18.55 23.65 8.34
C GLN A 14 -18.23 23.27 9.79
N ALA A 15 -17.80 22.03 10.03
CA ALA A 15 -17.37 21.59 11.35
C ALA A 15 -16.18 22.42 11.89
N CYS A 16 -15.23 22.78 11.02
CA CYS A 16 -14.10 23.64 11.39
C CYS A 16 -14.54 25.06 11.72
N LEU A 17 -15.43 25.64 10.93
CA LEU A 17 -15.97 26.98 11.18
C LEU A 17 -16.73 27.02 12.50
N ASP A 18 -17.59 26.02 12.76
CA ASP A 18 -18.33 25.93 14.02
C ASP A 18 -17.40 25.81 15.24
N TYR A 19 -16.31 25.05 15.09
CA TYR A 19 -15.31 24.85 16.13
C TYR A 19 -14.41 26.07 16.36
N ILE A 20 -13.96 26.75 15.28
CA ILE A 20 -13.05 27.90 15.36
C ILE A 20 -13.79 29.15 15.86
N ASN A 21 -15.02 29.36 15.40
CA ASN A 21 -15.83 30.52 15.77
C ASN A 21 -16.54 30.34 17.12
N GLY A 22 -16.51 29.13 17.68
CA GLY A 22 -17.20 28.81 18.94
C GLY A 22 -18.72 28.73 18.81
N ASN A 23 -19.25 28.59 17.58
CA ASN A 23 -20.69 28.47 17.33
C ASN A 23 -21.28 27.19 17.95
N ARG A 24 -20.45 26.16 18.09
CA ARG A 24 -20.80 24.89 18.73
C ARG A 24 -19.66 24.46 19.64
N SER A 25 -20.01 23.85 20.77
CA SER A 25 -19.00 23.28 21.67
C SER A 25 -18.28 22.11 20.99
N ARG A 26 -17.03 21.88 21.39
CA ARG A 26 -16.23 20.75 20.88
C ARG A 26 -16.96 19.41 21.06
N SER A 27 -17.62 19.22 22.19
CA SER A 27 -18.36 17.99 22.52
C SER A 27 -19.56 17.78 21.61
N GLU A 28 -20.33 18.83 21.30
CA GLU A 28 -21.48 18.75 20.39
C GLU A 28 -21.05 18.34 18.98
N ILE A 29 -19.98 18.94 18.46
CA ILE A 29 -19.45 18.59 17.13
C ILE A 29 -18.97 17.13 17.09
N CYS A 30 -18.24 16.70 18.13
CA CYS A 30 -17.73 15.33 18.22
C CYS A 30 -18.87 14.30 18.30
N ASN A 31 -19.92 14.60 19.07
CA ASN A 31 -21.08 13.73 19.22
C ASN A 31 -21.90 13.65 17.93
N CYS A 32 -22.17 14.78 17.26
CA CYS A 32 -22.96 14.80 16.03
C CYS A 32 -22.25 14.11 14.86
N LEU A 33 -20.94 14.28 14.74
CA LEU A 33 -20.17 13.67 13.64
C LEU A 33 -19.61 12.29 14.02
N HIS A 34 -19.77 11.85 15.27
CA HIS A 34 -19.13 10.65 15.82
C HIS A 34 -17.63 10.60 15.50
N ILE A 35 -16.93 11.70 15.82
CA ILE A 35 -15.49 11.88 15.64
C ILE A 35 -14.80 12.17 16.97
N SER A 36 -13.50 11.90 17.05
CA SER A 36 -12.71 12.22 18.24
C SER A 36 -12.40 13.71 18.33
N THR A 37 -12.14 14.20 19.55
CA THR A 37 -11.68 15.56 19.81
C THR A 37 -10.39 15.91 19.06
N ARG A 38 -9.51 14.92 18.87
CA ARG A 38 -8.29 15.07 18.08
C ARG A 38 -8.61 15.33 16.61
N THR A 39 -9.61 14.66 16.06
CA THR A 39 -9.99 14.78 14.65
C THR A 39 -10.42 16.20 14.29
N ILE A 40 -11.26 16.82 15.11
CA ILE A 40 -11.72 18.19 14.85
C ILE A 40 -10.59 19.21 15.02
N GLN A 41 -9.67 18.99 15.95
CA GLN A 41 -8.46 19.81 16.10
C GLN A 41 -7.55 19.71 14.88
N ASP A 42 -7.32 18.51 14.37
CA ASP A 42 -6.50 18.28 13.17
C ASP A 42 -7.17 18.90 11.94
N TRP A 43 -8.50 18.77 11.78
CA TRP A 43 -9.23 19.43 10.69
C TRP A 43 -9.13 20.96 10.78
N ALA A 44 -9.28 21.54 11.96
CA ALA A 44 -9.13 22.99 12.15
C ALA A 44 -7.71 23.48 11.82
N ALA A 45 -6.68 22.70 12.15
CA ALA A 45 -5.30 23.02 11.78
C ALA A 45 -5.09 22.97 10.26
N ILE A 46 -5.67 21.96 9.58
CA ILE A 46 -5.64 21.84 8.11
C ILE A 46 -6.36 23.03 7.47
N TYR A 47 -7.55 23.36 7.96
CA TYR A 47 -8.37 24.46 7.45
C TYR A 47 -7.67 25.82 7.62
N LYS A 48 -7.04 26.07 8.78
CA LYS A 48 -6.26 27.29 9.00
C LYS A 48 -5.08 27.43 8.05
N LYS A 49 -4.45 26.32 7.65
CA LYS A 49 -3.25 26.33 6.78
C LYS A 49 -3.59 26.37 5.29
N TYR A 50 -4.65 25.68 4.86
CA TYR A 50 -4.93 25.41 3.45
C TYR A 50 -6.36 25.74 3.02
N GLY A 51 -7.22 26.23 3.93
CA GLY A 51 -8.64 26.43 3.69
C GLY A 51 -9.35 25.13 3.29
N ILE A 52 -10.43 25.26 2.52
CA ILE A 52 -11.19 24.12 1.98
C ILE A 52 -10.33 23.21 1.09
N LEU A 53 -9.30 23.76 0.43
CA LEU A 53 -8.39 22.98 -0.42
C LEU A 53 -7.62 21.92 0.38
N GLY A 54 -7.41 22.13 1.68
CA GLY A 54 -6.81 21.15 2.59
C GLY A 54 -7.61 19.85 2.72
N PHE A 55 -8.91 19.88 2.42
CA PHE A 55 -9.79 18.72 2.44
C PHE A 55 -9.98 18.06 1.07
N THR A 56 -9.29 18.56 0.03
CA THR A 56 -9.37 17.97 -1.31
C THR A 56 -8.84 16.54 -1.31
N LYS A 57 -9.47 15.70 -2.14
CA LYS A 57 -9.09 14.29 -2.29
C LYS A 57 -7.68 14.21 -2.87
N LYS A 58 -6.71 13.77 -2.05
CA LYS A 58 -5.39 13.38 -2.56
C LYS A 58 -5.57 12.18 -3.50
N THR A 59 -5.32 12.40 -4.79
CA THR A 59 -5.51 11.37 -5.85
C THR A 59 -4.38 10.33 -5.87
N LYS A 60 -3.23 10.65 -5.28
CA LYS A 60 -2.06 9.78 -5.20
C LYS A 60 -1.47 9.82 -3.79
N ASN A 61 -0.95 8.68 -3.34
CA ASN A 61 -0.14 8.63 -2.13
C ASN A 61 1.17 9.39 -2.39
N ARG A 62 1.67 10.10 -1.37
CA ARG A 62 3.00 10.71 -1.45
C ARG A 62 4.06 9.61 -1.43
N SER A 63 5.01 9.72 -2.34
CA SER A 63 6.24 8.94 -2.36
C SER A 63 7.37 9.78 -1.81
N TYR A 64 8.22 9.16 -1.02
CA TYR A 64 9.41 9.77 -0.46
C TYR A 64 10.60 8.93 -0.88
N SER A 65 11.70 9.56 -1.29
CA SER A 65 12.93 8.84 -1.64
C SER A 65 13.61 8.27 -0.40
N LYS A 66 14.50 7.32 -0.58
CA LYS A 66 15.35 6.74 0.46
C LYS A 66 16.17 7.83 1.14
N GLU A 67 16.82 8.68 0.36
CA GLU A 67 17.70 9.75 0.84
C GLU A 67 16.92 10.71 1.72
N PHE A 68 15.74 11.15 1.25
CA PHE A 68 14.89 12.06 2.01
C PHE A 68 14.37 11.43 3.32
N LYS A 69 14.03 10.14 3.31
CA LYS A 69 13.64 9.43 4.55
C LYS A 69 14.79 9.36 5.53
N MET A 70 16.01 9.07 5.06
CA MET A 70 17.20 8.99 5.88
C MET A 70 17.54 10.34 6.50
N GLU A 71 17.54 11.42 5.70
CA GLU A 71 17.80 12.79 6.18
C GLU A 71 16.87 13.17 7.35
N LEU A 72 15.57 12.90 7.22
CA LEU A 72 14.61 13.22 8.28
C LEU A 72 14.75 12.35 9.53
N VAL A 73 15.14 11.09 9.36
CA VAL A 73 15.42 10.19 10.49
C VAL A 73 16.67 10.67 11.23
N GLU A 74 17.73 11.03 10.51
CA GLU A 74 18.97 11.55 11.09
C GLU A 74 18.73 12.85 11.88
N LYS A 75 17.99 13.81 11.30
CA LYS A 75 17.59 15.06 11.99
C LYS A 75 16.80 14.82 13.29
N CYS A 76 15.98 13.76 13.31
CA CYS A 76 15.25 13.36 14.50
C CYS A 76 16.14 12.71 15.56
N ILE A 77 17.10 11.86 15.15
CA ILE A 77 18.00 11.13 16.05
C ILE A 77 19.09 12.05 16.62
N SER A 78 19.59 13.01 15.81
CA SER A 78 20.57 14.02 16.24
C SER A 78 19.99 15.04 17.23
N GLY A 79 18.66 15.07 17.39
CA GLY A 79 17.97 16.04 18.23
C GLY A 79 17.84 17.43 17.61
N GLU A 80 18.20 17.60 16.33
CA GLU A 80 18.11 18.88 15.61
C GLU A 80 16.67 19.36 15.43
N ALA A 81 15.73 18.43 15.23
CA ALA A 81 14.30 18.75 15.13
C ALA A 81 13.43 17.62 15.68
N SER A 82 12.32 17.98 16.33
CA SER A 82 11.37 16.97 16.80
C SER A 82 10.59 16.35 15.64
N SER A 83 10.11 15.12 15.85
CA SER A 83 9.23 14.44 14.88
C SER A 83 7.92 15.21 14.59
N ILE A 84 7.53 16.12 15.49
CA ILE A 84 6.35 16.97 15.32
C ILE A 84 6.69 18.13 14.38
N ASP A 85 7.83 18.79 14.60
CA ASP A 85 8.28 19.94 13.81
C ASP A 85 8.53 19.55 12.35
N LEU A 86 9.27 18.44 12.14
CA LEU A 86 9.48 17.88 10.80
C LEU A 86 8.17 17.45 10.14
N GLY A 87 7.22 16.94 10.93
CA GLY A 87 5.90 16.58 10.45
C GLY A 87 5.13 17.80 9.90
N HIS A 88 5.19 18.93 10.59
CA HIS A 88 4.55 20.17 10.17
C HIS A 88 5.24 20.83 8.98
N GLN A 89 6.58 20.82 8.95
CA GLN A 89 7.41 21.42 7.90
C GLN A 89 7.23 20.69 6.57
N TYR A 90 7.35 19.36 6.59
CA TYR A 90 7.33 18.54 5.37
C TYR A 90 5.95 17.92 5.07
N ASP A 91 4.92 18.27 5.87
CA ASP A 91 3.56 17.73 5.78
C ASP A 91 3.59 16.18 5.78
N ILE A 92 4.33 15.64 6.73
CA ILE A 92 4.51 14.21 7.00
C ILE A 92 3.78 13.88 8.28
N SER A 93 2.98 12.82 8.28
CA SER A 93 2.34 12.36 9.51
C SER A 93 3.41 11.94 10.52
N SER A 94 3.29 12.40 11.77
CA SER A 94 4.16 11.97 12.87
C SER A 94 4.19 10.45 13.04
N GLY A 95 3.09 9.75 12.73
CA GLY A 95 3.05 8.28 12.72
C GLY A 95 3.91 7.66 11.62
N LEU A 96 4.01 8.30 10.46
CA LEU A 96 4.86 7.83 9.36
C LEU A 96 6.34 8.03 9.70
N LEU A 97 6.71 9.19 10.26
CA LEU A 97 8.09 9.46 10.66
C LEU A 97 8.56 8.53 11.78
N ARG A 98 7.72 8.28 12.80
CA ARG A 98 8.01 7.27 13.84
C ARG A 98 8.22 5.88 13.26
N LYS A 99 7.47 5.50 12.22
CA LYS A 99 7.67 4.23 11.52
C LYS A 99 9.04 4.17 10.86
N TRP A 100 9.50 5.25 10.21
CA TRP A 100 10.83 5.30 9.60
C TRP A 100 11.94 5.18 10.63
N ILE A 101 11.85 5.92 11.75
CA ILE A 101 12.81 5.84 12.86
C ILE A 101 12.88 4.41 13.41
N ARG A 102 11.71 3.76 13.59
CA ARG A 102 11.67 2.36 14.05
C ARG A 102 12.36 1.40 13.08
N MET A 103 12.16 1.58 11.78
CA MET A 103 12.83 0.75 10.76
C MET A 103 14.34 0.97 10.79
N TYR A 104 14.78 2.22 10.88
CA TYR A 104 16.19 2.57 11.00
C TYR A 104 16.84 1.93 12.24
N ASN A 105 16.23 2.07 13.42
CA ASN A 105 16.74 1.47 14.66
C ASN A 105 16.77 -0.07 14.64
N ALA A 106 15.94 -0.70 13.79
CA ALA A 106 15.93 -2.15 13.58
C ALA A 106 16.90 -2.60 12.47
N ASN A 107 17.75 -1.70 11.95
CA ASN A 107 18.62 -1.93 10.79
C ASN A 107 17.85 -2.42 9.54
N ILE A 108 16.57 -2.04 9.41
CA ILE A 108 15.75 -2.33 8.24
C ILE A 108 15.90 -1.19 7.24
N GLU A 109 16.35 -1.52 6.03
CA GLU A 109 16.56 -0.53 4.97
C GLU A 109 15.28 0.23 4.60
N LEU A 110 15.38 1.57 4.60
CA LEU A 110 14.34 2.46 4.10
C LEU A 110 14.42 2.54 2.57
N LYS A 111 13.62 1.74 1.88
CA LYS A 111 13.62 1.67 0.41
C LYS A 111 12.85 2.81 -0.25
N ASP A 112 13.18 3.14 -1.49
CA ASP A 112 12.36 4.00 -2.35
C ASP A 112 10.96 3.43 -2.59
N TYR A 113 10.00 4.33 -2.77
CA TYR A 113 8.70 3.91 -3.27
C TYR A 113 8.78 3.70 -4.79
N ASN A 114 9.08 2.47 -5.20
CA ASN A 114 8.92 2.04 -6.57
C ASN A 114 7.70 1.11 -6.64
N PRO A 115 6.55 1.53 -7.18
CA PRO A 115 5.39 0.65 -7.31
C PRO A 115 5.48 -0.29 -8.53
N LYS A 116 6.44 -0.13 -9.46
CA LYS A 116 6.50 -0.79 -10.80
C LYS A 116 5.11 -1.10 -11.33
N ARG A 117 4.28 -0.07 -11.51
CA ARG A 117 2.85 -0.22 -11.83
C ARG A 117 2.62 -1.03 -13.10
N GLU A 118 3.56 -0.93 -14.05
CA GLU A 118 3.63 -1.72 -15.27
C GLU A 118 3.62 -3.23 -15.01
N VAL A 119 4.32 -3.71 -13.98
CA VAL A 119 4.39 -5.15 -13.63
C VAL A 119 3.08 -5.65 -13.05
N TYR A 120 2.39 -4.81 -12.27
CA TYR A 120 1.08 -5.12 -11.69
C TYR A 120 -0.07 -5.04 -12.70
N MET A 121 0.04 -4.14 -13.68
CA MET A 121 -1.01 -3.90 -14.70
C MET A 121 -0.69 -4.59 -16.03
N ALA A 122 0.45 -5.27 -16.14
CA ALA A 122 0.80 -6.03 -17.32
C ALA A 122 -0.23 -7.14 -17.54
N LYS A 123 -0.85 -7.13 -18.73
CA LYS A 123 -1.49 -8.34 -19.26
C LYS A 123 -0.39 -9.32 -19.65
N ALA A 124 -0.72 -10.61 -19.76
CA ALA A 124 0.21 -11.61 -20.28
C ALA A 124 0.70 -11.17 -21.68
N ARG A 125 1.97 -10.79 -21.78
CA ARG A 125 2.56 -10.23 -23.01
C ARG A 125 3.02 -11.32 -23.99
N ARG A 126 3.37 -12.50 -23.46
CA ARG A 126 3.91 -13.62 -24.22
C ARG A 126 3.45 -14.97 -23.67
N LYS A 127 3.53 -16.00 -24.50
CA LYS A 127 3.38 -17.40 -24.07
C LYS A 127 4.67 -17.82 -23.37
N THR A 128 4.54 -18.50 -22.24
CA THR A 128 5.66 -19.09 -21.50
C THR A 128 5.60 -20.61 -21.59
N THR A 129 6.77 -21.25 -21.72
CA THR A 129 6.90 -22.71 -21.68
C THR A 129 6.84 -23.22 -20.25
N ILE A 130 6.68 -24.54 -20.06
CA ILE A 130 6.62 -25.12 -18.72
C ILE A 130 7.98 -25.02 -18.00
N ASP A 131 9.07 -25.27 -18.70
CA ASP A 131 10.43 -25.18 -18.13
C ASP A 131 10.75 -23.76 -17.69
N GLU A 132 10.34 -22.78 -18.49
CA GLU A 132 10.47 -21.37 -18.12
C GLU A 132 9.62 -21.02 -16.89
N ARG A 133 8.41 -21.57 -16.75
CA ARG A 133 7.61 -21.38 -15.53
C ARG A 133 8.29 -21.97 -14.30
N LYS A 134 8.92 -23.15 -14.43
CA LYS A 134 9.69 -23.78 -13.33
C LYS A 134 10.86 -22.89 -12.93
N GLU A 135 11.62 -22.39 -13.90
CA GLU A 135 12.74 -21.47 -13.64
C GLU A 135 12.27 -20.20 -12.91
N ILE A 136 11.21 -19.56 -13.41
CA ILE A 136 10.63 -18.34 -12.83
C ILE A 136 10.18 -18.57 -11.38
N VAL A 137 9.54 -19.71 -11.10
CA VAL A 137 9.05 -20.06 -9.76
C VAL A 137 10.19 -20.30 -8.80
N ASN A 138 11.18 -21.10 -9.20
CA ASN A 138 12.36 -21.39 -8.39
C ASN A 138 13.12 -20.10 -8.06
N TYR A 139 13.37 -19.27 -9.08
CA TYR A 139 13.99 -17.96 -8.89
C TYR A 139 13.20 -17.09 -7.90
N CYS A 140 11.86 -17.08 -8.01
CA CYS A 140 11.01 -16.31 -7.10
C CYS A 140 11.14 -16.80 -5.64
N ILE A 141 11.17 -18.11 -5.41
CA ILE A 141 11.27 -18.70 -4.07
C ILE A 141 12.62 -18.40 -3.45
N GLU A 142 13.72 -18.58 -4.21
CA GLU A 142 15.09 -18.28 -3.77
C GLU A 142 15.29 -16.80 -3.41
N HIS A 143 14.64 -15.90 -4.16
CA HIS A 143 14.74 -14.45 -3.93
C HIS A 143 13.69 -13.93 -2.94
N ASN A 144 13.41 -14.70 -1.88
CA ASN A 144 12.49 -14.33 -0.80
C ASN A 144 11.07 -14.00 -1.28
N ARG A 145 10.57 -14.72 -2.28
CA ARG A 145 9.23 -14.51 -2.87
C ARG A 145 9.03 -13.09 -3.40
N ASN A 146 10.08 -12.50 -3.99
CA ASN A 146 10.02 -11.17 -4.59
C ASN A 146 9.34 -11.19 -5.98
N TYR A 147 8.04 -11.47 -5.98
CA TYR A 147 7.20 -11.59 -7.19
C TYR A 147 7.35 -10.43 -8.17
N LYS A 148 7.53 -9.22 -7.64
CA LYS A 148 7.60 -7.98 -8.41
C LYS A 148 8.90 -7.88 -9.20
N GLU A 149 10.00 -8.27 -8.59
CA GLU A 149 11.31 -8.30 -9.25
C GLU A 149 11.39 -9.43 -10.25
N THR A 150 10.96 -10.64 -9.85
CA THR A 150 10.87 -11.79 -10.75
C THR A 150 10.04 -11.49 -11.99
N ALA A 151 8.86 -10.88 -11.82
CA ALA A 151 8.01 -10.50 -12.94
C ALA A 151 8.65 -9.45 -13.87
N SER A 152 9.47 -8.54 -13.31
CA SER A 152 10.23 -7.58 -14.13
C SER A 152 11.35 -8.28 -14.91
N LEU A 153 12.08 -9.18 -14.26
CA LEU A 153 13.25 -9.86 -14.82
C LEU A 153 12.88 -10.74 -16.02
N TYR A 154 11.78 -11.48 -15.90
CA TYR A 154 11.34 -12.44 -16.90
C TYR A 154 10.29 -11.87 -17.88
N ASP A 155 10.01 -10.57 -17.84
CA ASP A 155 8.96 -9.88 -18.62
C ASP A 155 7.62 -10.65 -18.61
N VAL A 156 7.16 -11.00 -17.41
CA VAL A 156 5.85 -11.63 -17.17
C VAL A 156 5.04 -10.78 -16.19
N SER A 157 3.73 -10.96 -16.14
CA SER A 157 2.92 -10.18 -15.19
C SER A 157 3.11 -10.67 -13.76
N TYR A 158 2.97 -9.76 -12.79
CA TYR A 158 2.94 -10.10 -11.37
C TYR A 158 1.94 -11.23 -11.08
N SER A 159 0.76 -11.15 -11.70
CA SER A 159 -0.33 -12.11 -11.49
C SER A 159 0.03 -13.52 -11.95
N GLN A 160 0.85 -13.64 -13.01
CA GLN A 160 1.33 -14.93 -13.49
C GLN A 160 2.31 -15.56 -12.51
N VAL A 161 3.34 -14.81 -12.08
CA VAL A 161 4.33 -15.32 -11.12
C VAL A 161 3.64 -15.75 -9.82
N TYR A 162 2.73 -14.92 -9.30
CA TYR A 162 1.98 -15.26 -8.09
C TYR A 162 1.15 -16.54 -8.27
N SER A 163 0.44 -16.67 -9.40
CA SER A 163 -0.37 -17.86 -9.69
C SER A 163 0.49 -19.11 -9.83
N TRP A 164 1.63 -19.03 -10.52
CA TRP A 164 2.54 -20.15 -10.70
C TRP A 164 3.17 -20.59 -9.38
N VAL A 165 3.71 -19.66 -8.59
CA VAL A 165 4.28 -19.99 -7.27
C VAL A 165 3.22 -20.59 -6.36
N LYS A 166 1.99 -20.06 -6.36
CA LYS A 166 0.89 -20.63 -5.57
C LYS A 166 0.57 -22.07 -5.97
N LYS A 167 0.50 -22.36 -7.27
CA LYS A 167 0.25 -23.72 -7.76
C LYS A 167 1.40 -24.66 -7.46
N TYR A 168 2.63 -24.16 -7.55
CA TYR A 168 3.82 -24.92 -7.20
C TYR A 168 3.87 -25.26 -5.70
N ASP A 169 3.50 -24.32 -4.83
CA ASP A 169 3.39 -24.57 -3.38
C ASP A 169 2.31 -25.62 -3.05
N SER A 170 1.26 -25.76 -3.86
CA SER A 170 0.16 -26.71 -3.64
C SER A 170 0.40 -28.08 -4.27
N ASP A 171 0.79 -28.11 -5.55
CA ASP A 171 0.79 -29.30 -6.39
C ASP A 171 2.20 -29.59 -6.99
N GLY A 172 3.24 -28.90 -6.52
CA GLY A 172 4.60 -29.03 -7.05
C GLY A 172 4.71 -28.67 -8.53
N GLU A 173 5.59 -29.36 -9.25
CA GLU A 173 5.80 -29.12 -10.68
C GLU A 173 4.55 -29.39 -11.54
N GLU A 174 3.69 -30.33 -11.11
CA GLU A 174 2.47 -30.70 -11.82
C GLU A 174 1.43 -29.56 -11.83
N GLY A 175 1.45 -28.71 -10.80
CA GLY A 175 0.62 -27.51 -10.73
C GLY A 175 0.92 -26.48 -11.83
N LEU A 176 2.10 -26.52 -12.44
CA LEU A 176 2.50 -25.58 -13.49
C LEU A 176 2.03 -25.99 -14.90
N VAL A 177 1.55 -27.23 -15.05
CA VAL A 177 0.97 -27.77 -16.29
C VAL A 177 -0.38 -27.09 -16.57
N ASP A 178 -0.58 -26.64 -17.82
CA ASP A 178 -1.86 -26.05 -18.23
C ASP A 178 -2.88 -27.15 -18.54
N LYS A 179 -3.82 -27.40 -17.62
CA LYS A 179 -4.90 -28.38 -17.78
C LYS A 179 -6.13 -27.84 -18.53
N ARG A 180 -6.09 -26.60 -19.05
CA ARG A 180 -7.25 -26.02 -19.75
C ARG A 180 -7.48 -26.72 -21.10
N GLY A 181 -8.66 -27.32 -21.28
CA GLY A 181 -9.04 -28.01 -22.52
C GLY A 181 -8.66 -29.49 -22.56
N HIS A 182 -8.04 -30.05 -21.52
CA HIS A 182 -7.92 -31.49 -21.35
C HIS A 182 -9.15 -32.00 -20.59
N HIS A 183 -9.99 -32.79 -21.27
CA HIS A 183 -10.95 -33.66 -20.58
C HIS A 183 -10.17 -34.62 -19.68
N LYS A 184 -10.68 -34.86 -18.45
CA LYS A 184 -10.24 -36.01 -17.66
C LYS A 184 -10.35 -37.25 -18.55
N LEU A 185 -9.29 -38.04 -18.65
CA LEU A 185 -9.37 -39.37 -19.26
C LEU A 185 -10.18 -40.26 -18.31
N ASP A 186 -10.98 -41.16 -18.88
CA ASP A 186 -11.93 -42.03 -18.15
C ASP A 186 -11.28 -42.91 -17.07
N ASP A 187 -9.94 -43.02 -17.05
CA ASP A 187 -9.18 -43.81 -16.08
C ASP A 187 -9.10 -43.18 -14.66
N GLU A 188 -9.65 -41.97 -14.47
CA GLU A 188 -9.79 -41.30 -13.15
C GLU A 188 -11.27 -41.17 -12.70
N VAL A 189 -12.18 -41.98 -13.24
CA VAL A 189 -13.57 -42.02 -12.75
C VAL A 189 -13.72 -43.22 -11.81
N ASP A 190 -13.73 -42.92 -10.51
CA ASP A 190 -14.04 -43.88 -9.44
C ASP A 190 -15.44 -44.46 -9.68
N GLU A 191 -15.62 -45.75 -9.47
CA GLU A 191 -16.81 -46.53 -9.87
C GLU A 191 -18.11 -46.15 -9.11
N LEU A 192 -18.08 -45.07 -8.32
CA LEU A 192 -19.16 -44.58 -7.46
C LEU A 192 -20.01 -43.45 -8.08
N GLU A 193 -19.72 -43.00 -9.30
CA GLU A 193 -20.52 -41.96 -9.99
C GLU A 193 -21.24 -42.47 -11.27
N ARG A 194 -21.45 -43.78 -11.44
CA ARG A 194 -22.36 -44.32 -12.47
C ARG A 194 -23.81 -44.38 -12.03
#